data_AF-A0A4U9HC08-F1
#
_entry.id   AF-A0A4U9HC08-F1
#
_cell.length_a   1.000
_cell.length_b   1.000
_cell.length_c   1.000
_cell.angle_alpha   90.00
_cell.angle_beta   90.00
_cell.angle_gamma   90.00
#
_symmetry.space_group_name_H-M   'P 1'
#
loop_
_entity.id
_entity.type
_entity.pdbx_description
1 polymer ?
#
loop_
_entity_poly.entity_id
_entity_poly.type
_entity_poly.pdbx_seq_one_letter_code
_entity_poly.pdbx_strand_id
1 'polypeptide(L)'
;MRMQFLFQEKLLPVCHPDLLTDNNLSEPLNELPRIHRRQNPDAWQRYARESGISLDNPAQGVRYDLHEMAIAAATAGARRRIGAAYVRRK
;
A
#
# COMPACT_ATOMS: atom_id res chain seq x y z
N MET A 1 -5.01 32.33 -7.05
CA MET A 1 -5.66 31.06 -6.65
C MET A 1 -5.31 30.81 -5.19
N ARG A 2 -6.30 30.72 -4.29
CA ARG A 2 -6.06 30.59 -2.83
C ARG A 2 -6.23 29.11 -2.47
N MET A 3 -5.17 28.47 -1.98
CA MET A 3 -5.22 27.06 -1.53
C MET A 3 -5.71 27.02 -0.08
N GLN A 4 -6.76 26.23 0.18
CA GLN A 4 -7.22 25.89 1.52
C GLN A 4 -6.97 24.41 1.76
N PHE A 5 -6.39 24.11 2.92
CA PHE A 5 -6.27 22.73 3.41
C PHE A 5 -7.67 22.18 3.70
N LEU A 6 -7.95 20.97 3.22
CA LEU A 6 -9.21 20.28 3.48
C LEU A 6 -9.04 19.28 4.63
N PHE A 7 -8.14 18.31 4.45
CA PHE A 7 -7.83 17.28 5.43
C PHE A 7 -6.51 16.61 5.07
N GLN A 8 -5.94 15.88 6.02
CA GLN A 8 -4.76 15.06 5.81
C GLN A 8 -5.16 13.69 5.28
N GLU A 9 -4.54 13.27 4.20
CA GLU A 9 -4.73 11.93 3.65
C GLU A 9 -3.89 10.91 4.42
N LYS A 10 -4.49 9.75 4.77
CA LYS A 10 -3.77 8.65 5.43
C LYS A 10 -3.62 7.46 4.49
N LEU A 11 -2.38 7.01 4.32
CA LEU A 11 -2.06 5.82 3.56
C LEU A 11 -2.17 4.58 4.44
N LEU A 12 -2.84 3.53 3.96
CA LEU A 12 -2.90 2.24 4.63
C LEU A 12 -2.54 1.10 3.67
N PRO A 13 -1.82 0.07 4.13
CA PRO A 13 -1.64 -1.13 3.33
C PRO A 13 -2.99 -1.86 3.22
N VAL A 14 -3.28 -2.38 2.03
CA VAL A 14 -4.44 -3.19 1.72
C VAL A 14 -3.96 -4.47 1.03
N CYS A 15 -4.55 -5.59 1.39
CA CYS A 15 -4.19 -6.90 0.88
C CYS A 15 -5.45 -7.77 0.71
N HIS A 16 -5.29 -8.90 0.04
CA HIS A 16 -6.33 -9.92 -0.03
C HIS A 16 -6.62 -10.50 1.37
N PRO A 17 -7.88 -10.75 1.76
CA PRO A 17 -8.23 -11.24 3.10
C PRO A 17 -7.57 -12.59 3.46
N ASP A 18 -7.33 -13.46 2.47
CA ASP A 18 -6.59 -14.72 2.68
C ASP A 18 -5.22 -14.51 3.35
N LEU A 19 -4.57 -13.36 3.11
CA LEU A 19 -3.29 -13.02 3.73
C LEU A 19 -3.41 -12.77 5.25
N LEU A 20 -4.61 -12.43 5.72
CA LEU A 20 -4.92 -12.20 7.13
C LEU A 20 -5.42 -13.48 7.84
N THR A 21 -5.69 -14.55 7.08
CA THR A 21 -6.37 -15.74 7.60
C THR A 21 -5.40 -16.72 8.26
N ASP A 22 -4.10 -16.61 7.94
CA ASP A 22 -3.04 -17.25 8.71
C ASP A 22 -2.70 -16.33 9.88
N ASN A 23 -2.84 -16.80 11.13
CA ASN A 23 -2.44 -16.05 12.34
C ASN A 23 -0.94 -15.64 12.30
N ASN A 24 -0.21 -16.10 11.30
CA ASN A 24 1.08 -15.57 10.88
C ASN A 24 0.90 -14.43 9.86
N LEU A 25 0.50 -13.25 10.35
CA LEU A 25 0.98 -11.99 9.75
C LEU A 25 2.51 -11.85 9.81
N SER A 26 3.19 -12.87 10.36
CA SER A 26 4.63 -13.07 10.46
C SER A 26 5.35 -13.19 9.12
N GLU A 27 4.66 -13.25 7.97
CA GLU A 27 5.35 -13.08 6.69
C GLU A 27 5.94 -11.66 6.64
N PRO A 28 7.27 -11.53 6.51
CA PRO A 28 7.90 -10.21 6.47
C PRO A 28 7.30 -9.38 5.33
N LEU A 29 6.93 -8.13 5.63
CA LEU A 29 6.43 -7.19 4.62
C LEU A 29 7.39 -7.03 3.41
N ASN A 30 8.67 -7.34 3.61
CA ASN A 30 9.69 -7.40 2.57
C ASN A 30 9.46 -8.48 1.52
N GLU A 31 8.91 -9.64 1.90
CA GLU A 31 8.65 -10.77 0.99
C GLU A 31 7.44 -10.56 0.09
N LEU A 32 6.56 -9.63 0.49
CA LEU A 32 5.31 -9.40 -0.21
C LEU A 32 5.50 -8.44 -1.38
N PRO A 33 5.07 -8.81 -2.60
CA PRO A 33 5.10 -7.92 -3.75
C PRO A 33 4.19 -6.73 -3.49
N ARG A 34 4.80 -5.54 -3.58
CA ARG A 34 4.14 -4.26 -3.34
C ARG A 34 3.45 -3.76 -4.60
N ILE A 35 2.29 -3.14 -4.42
CA ILE A 35 1.61 -2.38 -5.47
C ILE A 35 1.78 -0.88 -5.19
N HIS A 36 2.18 -0.16 -6.21
CA HIS A 36 2.51 1.27 -6.19
C HIS A 36 1.56 2.07 -7.07
N ARG A 37 1.36 3.34 -6.71
CA ARG A 37 0.75 4.31 -7.61
C ARG A 37 1.84 5.04 -8.40
N ARG A 38 1.66 5.21 -9.70
CA ARG A 38 2.62 5.97 -10.54
C ARG A 38 2.74 7.43 -10.09
N GLN A 39 1.65 8.01 -9.58
CA GLN A 39 1.60 9.39 -9.08
C GLN A 39 2.30 9.59 -7.72
N ASN A 40 2.49 8.52 -6.94
CA ASN A 40 3.11 8.60 -5.62
C ASN A 40 3.98 7.35 -5.36
N PRO A 41 5.12 7.21 -6.06
CA PRO A 41 5.96 6.01 -6.00
C PRO A 41 6.67 5.84 -4.65
N ASP A 42 6.77 6.89 -3.84
CA ASP A 42 7.39 6.93 -2.51
C ASP A 42 6.42 6.56 -1.37
N ALA A 43 5.15 6.25 -1.68
CA ALA A 43 4.10 5.94 -0.71
C ALA A 43 4.54 4.88 0.33
N TRP A 44 5.14 3.78 -0.14
CA TRP A 44 5.63 2.70 0.71
C TRP A 44 6.82 3.11 1.59
N GLN A 45 7.72 3.93 1.07
CA GLN A 45 8.85 4.44 1.84
C GLN A 45 8.35 5.35 2.97
N ARG A 46 7.37 6.23 2.68
CA ARG A 46 6.75 7.08 3.69
C ARG A 46 6.03 6.27 4.76
N TYR A 47 5.23 5.28 4.34
CA TYR A 47 4.55 4.37 5.25
C TYR A 47 5.52 3.63 6.19
N ALA A 48 6.61 3.09 5.64
CA ALA A 48 7.63 2.38 6.41
C ALA A 48 8.26 3.29 7.47
N ARG A 49 8.62 4.53 7.11
CA ARG A 49 9.17 5.52 8.04
C ARG A 49 8.17 5.92 9.12
N GLU A 50 6.91 6.17 8.75
CA GLU A 50 5.85 6.56 9.68
C GLU A 50 5.45 5.41 10.63
N SER A 51 5.60 4.16 10.19
CA SER A 51 5.22 2.96 10.95
C SER A 51 6.38 2.31 11.70
N GLY A 52 7.62 2.80 11.54
CA GLY A 52 8.82 2.18 12.13
C GLY A 52 9.19 0.83 11.53
N ILE A 53 8.74 0.53 10.31
CA ILE A 53 8.99 -0.74 9.62
C ILE A 53 10.23 -0.59 8.74
N SER A 54 11.14 -1.57 8.77
CA SER A 54 12.24 -1.63 7.82
C SER A 54 11.80 -2.29 6.52
N LEU A 55 11.98 -1.60 5.40
CA LEU A 55 11.80 -2.15 4.06
C LEU A 55 13.13 -2.17 3.31
N ASP A 56 13.55 -3.34 2.82
CA ASP A 56 14.86 -3.50 2.17
C ASP A 56 14.87 -2.90 0.76
N ASN A 57 13.75 -3.06 0.03
CA ASN A 57 13.58 -2.50 -1.30
C ASN A 57 12.19 -1.84 -1.45
N PRO A 58 11.96 -0.69 -0.82
CA PRO A 58 10.62 -0.09 -0.75
C PRO A 58 10.04 0.23 -2.13
N ALA A 59 10.88 0.49 -3.14
CA ALA A 59 10.46 0.82 -4.50
C ALA A 59 10.11 -0.39 -5.39
N GLN A 60 10.39 -1.63 -4.94
CA GLN A 60 10.09 -2.84 -5.69
C GLN A 60 8.58 -3.05 -5.81
N GLY A 61 8.12 -3.45 -7.01
CA GLY A 61 6.72 -3.83 -7.21
C GLY A 61 6.14 -3.33 -8.54
N VAL A 62 4.85 -3.60 -8.73
CA VAL A 62 4.12 -3.13 -9.92
C VAL A 62 3.56 -1.74 -9.68
N ARG A 63 3.37 -0.97 -10.76
CA ARG A 63 2.81 0.39 -10.72
C ARG A 63 1.50 0.45 -11.49
N TYR A 64 0.47 1.00 -10.86
CA TYR A 64 -0.79 1.33 -11.52
C TYR A 64 -1.01 2.85 -11.51
N ASP A 65 -1.73 3.33 -12.51
CA ASP A 65 -2.05 4.75 -12.63
C ASP A 65 -3.27 5.10 -11.77
N LEU A 66 -4.29 4.24 -11.80
CA LEU A 66 -5.55 4.41 -11.10
C LEU A 66 -5.59 3.67 -9.75
N HIS A 67 -6.27 4.27 -8.77
CA HIS A 67 -6.56 3.64 -7.48
C HIS A 67 -7.35 2.34 -7.63
N GLU A 68 -8.37 2.37 -8.48
CA GLU A 68 -9.23 1.21 -8.72
C GLU A 68 -8.44 0.02 -9.24
N MET A 69 -7.46 0.24 -10.12
CA MET A 69 -6.58 -0.81 -10.62
C MET A 69 -5.68 -1.37 -9.51
N ALA A 70 -5.15 -0.51 -8.64
CA ALA A 70 -4.32 -0.95 -7.51
C ALA A 70 -5.13 -1.78 -6.51
N ILE A 71 -6.37 -1.36 -6.20
CA ILE A 71 -7.30 -2.08 -5.33
C ILE A 71 -7.72 -3.38 -5.99
N ALA A 72 -8.16 -3.35 -7.25
CA ALA A 72 -8.54 -4.53 -8.00
C ALA A 72 -7.38 -5.53 -8.07
N ALA A 73 -6.13 -5.08 -8.24
CA ALA A 73 -4.97 -5.96 -8.24
C ALA A 73 -4.66 -6.55 -6.85
N ALA A 74 -4.89 -5.80 -5.77
CA ALA A 74 -4.77 -6.31 -4.41
C ALA A 74 -5.87 -7.35 -4.08
N THR A 75 -7.07 -7.18 -4.65
CA THR A 75 -8.22 -8.07 -4.44
C THR A 75 -8.28 -9.25 -5.42
N ALA A 76 -7.73 -9.12 -6.63
CA ALA A 76 -7.72 -10.17 -7.65
C ALA A 76 -6.46 -11.03 -7.62
N GLY A 77 -5.38 -10.52 -7.00
CA GLY A 77 -4.07 -11.16 -7.03
C GLY A 77 -3.98 -12.36 -6.09
N ALA A 78 -3.62 -13.52 -6.65
CA ALA A 78 -3.30 -14.77 -5.98
C ALA A 78 -2.58 -14.59 -4.62
N ARG A 79 -3.33 -14.78 -3.52
CA ARG A 79 -2.94 -15.00 -2.10
C ARG A 79 -1.84 -14.15 -1.44
N ARG A 80 -1.02 -13.38 -2.15
CA ARG A 80 0.27 -12.90 -1.65
C ARG A 80 0.71 -11.59 -2.29
N ARG A 81 -0.16 -10.57 -2.32
CA ARG A 81 0.20 -9.19 -2.74
C ARG A 81 -0.35 -8.18 -1.75
N ILE A 82 0.43 -7.13 -1.46
CA ILE A 82 -0.03 -5.99 -0.67
C ILE A 82 0.07 -4.72 -1.53
N GLY A 83 -1.01 -3.97 -1.60
CA GLY A 83 -1.02 -2.63 -2.18
C GLY A 83 -1.06 -1.55 -1.12
N ALA A 84 -0.48 -0.39 -1.44
CA ALA A 84 -0.75 0.81 -0.66
C ALA A 84 -2.07 1.40 -1.19
N ALA A 85 -3.11 1.43 -0.35
CA ALA A 85 -4.35 2.09 -0.67
C ALA A 85 -4.56 3.27 0.27
N TYR A 86 -5.02 4.37 -0.30
CA TYR A 86 -5.34 5.53 0.49
C TYR A 86 -6.70 5.33 1.12
N VAL A 87 -6.74 5.41 2.45
CA VAL A 87 -8.00 5.43 3.17
C VAL A 87 -8.30 6.87 3.50
N ARG A 88 -9.20 7.44 2.71
CA ARG A 88 -9.86 8.71 3.03
C ARG A 88 -10.61 8.52 4.34
N ARG A 89 -10.16 9.15 5.42
CA ARG A 89 -10.98 9.33 6.63
C ARG A 89 -11.59 10.73 6.64
N LYS A 90 -12.84 10.76 7.12
CA LYS A 90 -13.74 11.91 7.23
C LYS A 90 -13.11 13.12 7.91
#